data_AF-A0A9X2M9E9-F1
#
_entry.id   AF-A0A9X2M9E9-F1
#
_cell.length_a   1.000
_cell.length_b   1.000
_cell.length_c   1.000
_cell.angle_alpha   90.00
_cell.angle_beta   90.00
_cell.angle_gamma   90.00
#
_symmetry.space_group_name_H-M   'P 1'
#
loop_
_entity.id
_entity.type
_entity.pdbx_description
1 polymer ?
#
loop_
_entity_poly.entity_id
_entity_poly.type
_entity_poly.pdbx_seq_one_letter_code
_entity_poly.pdbx_strand_id
1 'polypeptide(L)' 'MDINAKIALNSLKMEIANKLGYNYNTITDRVESNAPQNTLMGHAKNVLAGEEVGGQVNKRLVEIGEKSLLYKYNSQK' A
#
# COMPACT_ATOMS: atom_id res chain seq x y z
N MET A 1 -16.24 2.76 4.25
CA MET A 1 -15.01 3.48 3.82
C MET A 1 -15.42 4.43 2.70
N ASP A 2 -14.98 5.68 2.76
CA ASP A 2 -15.26 6.68 1.72
C ASP A 2 -14.70 6.21 0.35
N ILE A 3 -15.47 6.42 -0.73
CA ILE A 3 -15.11 5.90 -2.07
C ILE A 3 -13.83 6.56 -2.61
N ASN A 4 -13.65 7.86 -2.33
CA ASN A 4 -12.46 8.59 -2.75
C ASN A 4 -11.25 8.14 -1.93
N ALA A 5 -11.45 7.89 -0.63
CA ALA A 5 -10.40 7.33 0.23
C ALA A 5 -9.96 5.94 -0.26
N LYS A 6 -10.90 5.10 -0.71
CA LYS A 6 -10.58 3.78 -1.29
C LYS A 6 -9.76 3.92 -2.58
N ILE A 7 -10.17 4.81 -3.50
CA ILE A 7 -9.43 5.03 -4.76
C ILE A 7 -8.02 5.55 -4.48
N ALA A 8 -7.87 6.51 -3.57
CA ALA A 8 -6.59 7.06 -3.17
C ALA A 8 -5.68 6.01 -2.52
N LEU A 9 -6.23 5.19 -1.63
CA LEU A 9 -5.52 4.10 -0.97
C LEU A 9 -5.04 3.05 -1.99
N ASN A 10 -5.90 2.67 -2.93
CA ASN A 10 -5.57 1.70 -3.97
C ASN A 10 -4.48 2.23 -4.92
N SER A 11 -4.52 3.53 -5.23
CA SER A 11 -3.48 4.21 -6.00
C SER A 11 -2.14 4.22 -5.27
N LEU A 12 -2.14 4.53 -3.96
CA LEU A 12 -0.95 4.49 -3.13
C LEU A 12 -0.36 3.08 -3.02
N LYS A 13 -1.22 2.07 -2.82
CA LYS A 13 -0.82 0.66 -2.75
C LYS A 13 -0.21 0.19 -4.07
N MET A 14 -0.79 0.56 -5.21
CA MET A 14 -0.24 0.29 -6.54
C MET A 14 1.13 0.96 -6.74
N GLU A 15 1.27 2.24 -6.38
CA GLU A 15 2.53 2.97 -6.47
C GLU A 15 3.65 2.28 -5.67
N ILE A 16 3.35 1.88 -4.43
CA ILE A 16 4.30 1.20 -3.55
C ILE A 16 4.63 -0.20 -4.06
N ALA A 17 3.64 -0.98 -4.51
CA ALA A 17 3.87 -2.31 -5.08
C ALA A 17 4.83 -2.24 -6.27
N ASN A 18 4.59 -1.30 -7.19
CA ASN A 18 5.45 -1.08 -8.36
C ASN A 18 6.87 -0.66 -7.95
N LYS A 19 7.01 0.21 -6.94
CA LYS A 19 8.33 0.63 -6.41
C LYS A 19 9.12 -0.52 -5.79
N LEU A 20 8.43 -1.49 -5.18
CA LEU A 20 9.04 -2.68 -4.60
C LEU A 20 9.23 -3.83 -5.61
N GLY A 21 8.80 -3.65 -6.86
CA GLY A 21 8.95 -4.66 -7.92
C GLY A 21 7.89 -5.77 -7.88
N TYR A 22 6.78 -5.56 -7.17
CA TYR A 22 5.63 -6.47 -7.14
C TYR A 22 4.59 -6.11 -8.18
N ASN A 23 3.81 -7.10 -8.60
CA ASN A 23 2.65 -6.86 -9.45
C ASN A 23 1.48 -6.36 -8.61
N TYR A 24 0.68 -5.49 -9.20
CA TYR A 24 -0.57 -5.04 -8.61
C TYR A 24 -1.73 -5.31 -9.57
N ASN A 25 -2.66 -6.16 -9.14
CA ASN A 25 -3.87 -6.45 -9.88
C ASN A 25 -4.92 -5.37 -9.60
N THR A 26 -5.19 -4.52 -10.60
CA THR A 26 -6.12 -3.39 -10.49
C THR A 26 -7.58 -3.82 -10.41
N ILE A 27 -7.92 -5.03 -10.88
CA ILE A 27 -9.28 -5.57 -10.85
C ILE A 27 -9.59 -6.11 -9.45
N THR A 28 -8.66 -6.88 -8.87
CA THR A 28 -8.87 -7.53 -7.57
C THR A 28 -8.28 -6.74 -6.39
N ASP A 29 -7.55 -5.66 -6.65
CA ASP A 29 -6.83 -4.87 -5.63
C ASP A 29 -5.89 -5.77 -4.79
N ARG A 30 -5.08 -6.58 -5.48
CA ARG A 30 -4.14 -7.50 -4.84
C ARG A 30 -2.71 -7.20 -5.27
N VAL A 31 -1.81 -7.28 -4.29
CA VAL A 31 -0.37 -7.33 -4.54
C VAL A 31 -0.01 -8.78 -4.77
N GLU A 32 0.76 -9.03 -5.83
CA GLU A 32 1.18 -10.36 -6.23
C GLU A 32 2.70 -10.40 -6.40
N SER A 33 3.31 -11.42 -5.80
CA SER A 33 4.72 -11.72 -6.06
C SER A 33 4.87 -12.29 -7.46
N ASN A 34 6.04 -12.09 -8.08
CA ASN A 34 6.37 -12.68 -9.37
C ASN A 34 6.64 -14.20 -9.30
N ALA A 35 6.44 -14.84 -8.14
CA ALA A 35 6.74 -16.24 -7.94
C ALA A 35 5.58 -17.16 -8.39
N PRO A 36 5.87 -18.40 -8.85
CA PRO A 36 4.84 -19.37 -9.20
C PRO A 36 3.95 -19.73 -8.00
N GLN A 37 2.66 -19.38 -8.08
CA GLN A 37 1.68 -19.53 -6.99
C GLN A 37 1.15 -20.97 -6.80
N ASN A 38 1.68 -21.96 -7.51
CA ASN A 38 1.35 -23.37 -7.34
C ASN A 38 2.30 -24.10 -6.37
N THR A 39 3.13 -23.35 -5.64
CA THR A 39 4.12 -23.88 -4.69
C THR A 39 3.97 -23.21 -3.34
N LEU A 40 4.30 -23.93 -2.27
CA LEU A 40 4.35 -23.37 -0.91
C LEU A 40 5.26 -22.13 -0.84
N MET A 41 6.41 -22.19 -1.50
CA MET A 41 7.35 -21.07 -1.56
C MET A 41 6.76 -19.85 -2.30
N GLY A 42 6.02 -20.08 -3.38
CA GLY A 42 5.34 -19.01 -4.11
C GLY A 42 4.25 -18.34 -3.28
N HIS A 43 3.46 -19.12 -2.55
CA HIS A 43 2.47 -18.58 -1.61
C HIS A 43 3.13 -17.76 -0.50
N ALA A 44 4.22 -18.27 0.09
CA ALA A 44 4.96 -17.54 1.12
C ALA A 44 5.50 -16.20 0.59
N LYS A 45 6.08 -16.18 -0.61
CA LYS A 45 6.52 -14.95 -1.27
C LYS A 45 5.36 -13.98 -1.55
N ASN A 46 4.18 -14.49 -1.85
CA ASN A 46 3.00 -13.66 -2.08
C ASN A 46 2.48 -13.01 -0.80
N VAL A 47 2.51 -13.73 0.32
CA VAL A 47 2.19 -13.18 1.64
C VAL A 47 3.18 -12.08 2.00
N LEU A 48 4.49 -12.36 1.88
CA LEU A 48 5.54 -11.37 2.15
C LEU A 48 5.38 -10.11 1.28
N ALA A 49 5.07 -10.26 0.00
CA ALA A 49 4.80 -9.11 -0.88
C ALA A 49 3.64 -8.25 -0.36
N GLY A 50 2.56 -8.88 0.11
CA GLY A 50 1.42 -8.20 0.73
C GLY A 50 1.80 -7.47 2.03
N GLU A 51 2.60 -8.10 2.89
CA GLU A 51 3.07 -7.52 4.15
C GLU A 51 3.99 -6.32 3.92
N GLU A 52 4.96 -6.44 3.01
CA GLU A 52 5.90 -5.36 2.69
C GLU A 52 5.18 -4.13 2.11
N VAL A 53 4.30 -4.33 1.13
CA VAL A 53 3.51 -3.23 0.57
C VAL A 53 2.58 -2.64 1.63
N GLY A 54 1.88 -3.47 2.40
CA GLY A 54 0.97 -3.02 3.45
C GLY A 54 1.68 -2.20 4.53
N GLY A 55 2.87 -2.64 4.95
CA GLY A 55 3.70 -1.92 5.91
C GLY A 55 4.12 -0.53 5.41
N GLN A 56 4.55 -0.43 4.15
CA GLN A 56 4.91 0.85 3.53
C GLN A 56 3.71 1.78 3.34
N VAL A 57 2.54 1.23 2.95
CA VAL A 57 1.28 2.00 2.85
C VAL A 57 0.93 2.60 4.21
N ASN A 58 0.94 1.79 5.28
CA ASN A 58 0.64 2.27 6.63
C ASN A 58 1.61 3.35 7.08
N LYS A 59 2.91 3.15 6.89
CA LYS A 59 3.94 4.15 7.20
C LYS A 59 3.63 5.48 6.50
N ARG A 60 3.30 5.42 5.20
CA ARG A 60 3.03 6.63 4.41
C ARG A 60 1.77 7.36 4.85
N LEU A 61 0.71 6.63 5.21
CA LEU A 61 -0.51 7.22 5.74
C LEU A 61 -0.27 7.94 7.07
N VAL A 62 0.54 7.35 7.96
CA VAL A 62 0.93 7.98 9.23
C VAL A 62 1.70 9.28 8.97
N GLU A 63 2.71 9.26 8.09
CA GLU A 63 3.46 10.47 7.72
C GLU A 63 2.57 11.60 7.18
N ILE A 64 1.56 11.26 6.37
CA ILE A 64 0.59 12.23 5.83
C ILE A 64 -0.29 12.78 6.97
N GLY A 65 -0.75 11.92 7.87
CA GLY A 65 -1.53 12.30 9.05
C GLY A 65 -0.76 13.28 9.95
N GLU A 66 0.50 12.95 10.28
CA GLU A 66 1.37 13.81 11.08
C GLU A 66 1.55 15.20 10.44
N LYS A 67 1.86 15.24 9.14
CA LYS A 67 2.00 16.51 8.40
C LYS A 67 0.71 17.32 8.40
N SER A 68 -0.44 16.67 8.24
CA SER A 68 -1.75 17.33 8.23
C SER A 68 -2.09 17.94 9.59
N LEU A 69 -1.76 17.22 10.68
CA LEU A 69 -1.93 17.71 12.05
C LEU A 69 -1.03 18.90 12.34
N LEU A 70 0.25 18.83 11.96
CA LEU A 70 1.20 19.94 12.11
C LEU A 70 0.77 21.19 11.32
N TYR A 71 0.33 21.00 10.07
CA TYR A 71 -0.20 22.09 9.26
C TYR A 71 -1.39 22.77 9.93
N LYS A 72 -2.35 21.97 10.42
CA LYS A 72 -3.51 22.49 11.13
C LYS A 72 -3.12 23.30 12.36
N TYR A 73 -2.21 22.79 13.18
CA TYR A 73 -1.70 23.49 14.37
C TYR A 73 -1.04 24.83 14.01
N ASN A 74 -0.19 24.85 12.98
CA ASN A 74 0.51 26.07 12.56
C ASN A 74 -0.42 27.08 11.89
N SER A 75 -1.47 26.64 11.19
CA SER A 75 -2.46 27.51 10.55
C SER A 75 -3.45 28.17 11.52
N GLN A 76 -3.46 27.72 12.79
CA GLN A 76 -4.28 28.28 13.87
C GLN A 76 -3.50 29.28 14.74
N LYS A 77 -2.20 29.48 14.48
CA LYS A 77 -1.38 30.55 15.06
C LYS A 77 -1.42 31.77 14.14
#